data_AF-A0A7V8W1T3-F1
#
_entry.id   AF-A0A7V8W1T3-F1
#
_cell.length_a   1.000
_cell.length_b   1.000
_cell.length_c   1.000
_cell.angle_alpha   90.00
_cell.angle_beta   90.00
_cell.angle_gamma   90.00
#
_symmetry.space_group_name_H-M   'P 1'
#
loop_
_entity.id
_entity.type
_entity.pdbx_description
1 polymer ?
#
loop_
_entity_poly.entity_id
_entity_poly.type
_entity_poly.pdbx_seq_one_letter_code
_entity_poly.pdbx_strand_id
1 'polypeptide(L)'
;MIDQLFRKKSVPAILKEAKEGLTDGHGQHEDLKRVLTVKDLTFFGIAAVIGTGVFTAIGTASFHGGPAVILLFGLTAIACGFAAFCYAEFASTVPVSGSAYTYSYVAFGELFAWIIGWDLLMEYAIGNIAVAISWSQYFVRVLEGFHIHIPQWLTTDYFTAHNGFNDVMKTLADGTGKTLATLDENVRSTY
;
A
#
# COMPACT_ATOMS: atom_id res chain seq x y z
N MET A 1 5.25 -36.60 -0.79
CA MET A 1 4.21 -35.57 -0.62
C MET A 1 4.79 -34.28 -0.05
N ILE A 2 5.64 -34.33 0.97
CA ILE A 2 6.36 -33.15 1.50
C ILE A 2 7.37 -32.57 0.49
N ASP A 3 8.02 -33.40 -0.31
CA ASP A 3 8.99 -32.94 -1.33
C ASP A 3 8.39 -32.03 -2.42
N GLN A 4 7.08 -32.11 -2.65
CA GLN A 4 6.39 -31.21 -3.58
C GLN A 4 6.24 -29.79 -3.00
N LEU A 5 6.14 -29.65 -1.67
CA LEU A 5 5.99 -28.35 -0.99
C LEU A 5 7.29 -27.52 -1.00
N PHE A 6 8.45 -28.14 -1.16
CA PHE A 6 9.75 -27.45 -1.19
C PHE A 6 10.37 -27.41 -2.59
N ARG A 7 9.60 -27.76 -3.63
CA ARG A 7 10.09 -27.70 -5.00
C ARG A 7 10.46 -26.26 -5.35
N LYS A 8 11.69 -26.07 -5.84
CA LYS A 8 12.19 -24.80 -6.37
C LYS A 8 12.16 -24.89 -7.90
N LYS A 9 11.70 -23.84 -8.59
CA LYS A 9 11.98 -23.71 -10.02
C LYS A 9 13.45 -23.34 -10.14
N SER A 10 14.19 -24.06 -10.96
CA SER A 10 15.54 -23.66 -11.29
C SER A 10 15.50 -22.40 -12.17
N VAL A 11 16.42 -21.47 -11.93
CA VAL A 11 16.56 -20.24 -12.73
C VAL A 11 16.63 -20.53 -14.25
N PRO A 12 17.35 -21.56 -14.73
CA PRO A 12 17.36 -21.91 -16.15
C PRO A 12 15.99 -22.29 -16.70
N ALA A 13 15.13 -22.95 -15.90
CA ALA A 13 13.78 -23.29 -16.31
C ALA A 13 12.90 -22.04 -16.43
N ILE A 14 12.99 -21.11 -15.47
CA ILE A 14 12.25 -19.83 -15.53
C ILE A 14 12.67 -19.00 -16.74
N LEU A 15 13.98 -18.92 -17.02
CA LEU A 15 14.48 -18.19 -18.18
C LEU A 15 14.08 -18.85 -19.51
N LYS A 16 13.98 -20.18 -19.54
CA LYS A 16 13.50 -20.92 -20.71
C LYS A 16 12.01 -20.67 -20.94
N GLU A 17 11.19 -20.78 -19.90
CA GLU A 17 9.76 -20.51 -19.97
C GLU A 17 9.45 -19.05 -20.33
N ALA A 18 10.19 -18.10 -19.75
CA ALA A 18 10.09 -16.68 -20.12
C ALA A 18 10.47 -16.43 -21.59
N LYS A 19 11.45 -17.16 -22.14
CA LYS A 19 11.81 -17.10 -23.57
C LYS A 19 10.79 -17.79 -24.48
N GLU A 20 10.11 -18.81 -23.98
CA GLU A 20 9.06 -19.55 -24.68
C GLU A 20 7.68 -18.88 -24.57
N GLY A 21 7.59 -17.71 -23.92
CA GLY A 21 6.34 -16.96 -23.71
C GLY A 21 5.40 -17.57 -22.67
N LEU A 22 5.86 -18.58 -21.94
CA LEU A 22 5.18 -19.23 -20.83
C LEU A 22 5.51 -18.46 -19.53
N THR A 23 4.98 -17.25 -19.39
CA THR A 23 5.03 -16.56 -18.10
C THR A 23 3.93 -17.10 -17.18
N ASP A 24 4.09 -16.96 -15.87
CA ASP A 24 3.08 -17.39 -14.87
C ASP A 24 1.74 -16.60 -14.98
N GLY A 25 1.59 -15.71 -15.97
CA GLY A 25 0.35 -15.04 -16.35
C GLY A 25 -0.41 -15.86 -17.39
N HIS A 26 -1.70 -16.10 -17.15
CA HIS A 26 -2.58 -16.80 -18.08
C HIS A 26 -2.74 -16.02 -19.41
N GLY A 27 -1.84 -16.20 -20.36
CA GLY A 27 -1.96 -15.65 -21.71
C GLY A 27 -0.69 -15.84 -22.53
N GLN A 28 -0.83 -16.35 -23.76
CA GLN A 28 0.21 -16.24 -24.80
C GLN A 28 0.37 -14.76 -25.15
N HIS A 29 1.17 -14.03 -24.36
CA HIS A 29 1.48 -12.64 -24.68
C HIS A 29 2.52 -12.64 -25.80
N GLU A 30 2.13 -12.11 -26.96
CA GLU A 30 3.08 -11.67 -27.99
C GLU A 30 4.16 -10.79 -27.35
N ASP A 31 5.40 -11.01 -27.77
CA ASP A 31 6.60 -10.38 -27.18
C ASP A 31 6.46 -8.84 -27.21
N LEU A 32 6.21 -8.24 -26.04
CA LEU A 32 6.05 -6.79 -25.92
C LEU A 32 7.37 -6.10 -26.29
N LYS A 33 7.28 -5.04 -27.11
CA LYS A 33 8.45 -4.23 -27.45
C LYS A 33 9.01 -3.59 -26.18
N ARG A 34 10.26 -3.91 -25.84
CA ARG A 34 11.00 -3.31 -24.73
C ARG A 34 11.41 -1.88 -25.09
N VAL A 35 10.61 -0.91 -24.68
CA VAL A 35 10.82 0.52 -24.98
C VAL A 35 11.22 1.35 -23.76
N LEU A 36 11.08 0.81 -22.55
CA LEU A 36 11.37 1.51 -21.30
C LEU A 36 12.89 1.67 -21.09
N THR A 37 13.33 2.91 -20.91
CA THR A 37 14.71 3.27 -20.58
C THR A 37 14.91 3.39 -19.07
N VAL A 38 16.17 3.44 -18.61
CA VAL A 38 16.50 3.60 -17.17
C VAL A 38 15.79 4.79 -16.53
N LYS A 39 15.61 5.90 -17.28
CA LYS A 39 14.89 7.07 -16.80
C LYS A 39 13.41 6.76 -16.59
N ASP A 40 12.79 6.08 -17.54
CA ASP A 40 11.38 5.71 -17.46
C ASP A 40 11.11 4.77 -16.28
N LEU A 41 11.98 3.77 -16.07
CA LEU A 41 11.88 2.88 -14.90
C LEU A 41 12.10 3.62 -13.58
N THR A 42 13.05 4.56 -13.53
CA THR A 42 13.29 5.38 -12.33
C THR A 42 12.08 6.23 -11.99
N PHE A 43 11.50 6.93 -12.97
CA PHE A 43 10.30 7.73 -12.76
C PHE A 43 9.09 6.87 -12.41
N PHE A 44 8.94 5.69 -13.02
CA PHE A 44 7.91 4.74 -12.65
C PHE A 44 8.03 4.31 -11.17
N GLY A 45 9.24 4.00 -10.71
CA GLY A 45 9.50 3.67 -9.31
C GLY A 45 9.17 4.83 -8.36
N ILE A 46 9.59 6.05 -8.69
CA ILE A 46 9.26 7.25 -7.89
C ILE A 46 7.75 7.47 -7.83
N ALA A 47 7.06 7.35 -8.95
CA ALA A 47 5.59 7.50 -9.02
C ALA A 47 4.85 6.41 -8.24
N ALA A 48 5.39 5.18 -8.18
CA ALA A 48 4.82 4.09 -7.41
C ALA A 48 5.00 4.27 -5.89
N VAL A 49 6.08 4.92 -5.44
CA VAL A 49 6.36 5.16 -4.01
C VAL A 49 5.71 6.45 -3.49
N ILE A 50 5.73 7.53 -4.27
CA ILE A 50 5.15 8.82 -3.86
C ILE A 50 3.63 8.77 -4.07
N GLY A 51 2.92 8.31 -3.04
CA GLY A 51 1.47 8.28 -2.98
C GLY A 51 0.87 9.25 -1.97
N THR A 52 -0.46 9.23 -1.87
CA THR A 52 -1.24 10.00 -0.89
C THR A 52 -0.85 9.69 0.57
N GLY A 53 -0.38 8.45 0.83
CA GLY A 53 0.01 7.99 2.16
C GLY A 53 1.18 8.76 2.79
N VAL A 54 2.14 9.27 2.01
CA VAL A 54 3.31 10.01 2.55
C VAL A 54 2.86 11.29 3.25
N PHE A 55 1.91 12.03 2.67
CA PHE A 55 1.45 13.30 3.22
C PHE A 55 0.66 13.12 4.53
N THR A 56 -0.18 12.08 4.61
CA THR A 56 -0.96 11.79 5.81
C THR A 56 -0.09 11.15 6.91
N ALA A 57 0.75 10.17 6.55
CA ALA A 57 1.57 9.44 7.51
C ALA A 57 2.60 10.36 8.20
N ILE A 58 3.24 11.28 7.47
CA ILE A 58 4.16 12.25 8.08
C ILE A 58 3.41 13.12 9.10
N GLY A 59 2.24 13.64 8.75
CA GLY A 59 1.45 14.48 9.65
C GLY A 59 1.07 13.77 10.95
N THR A 60 0.51 12.56 10.85
CA THR A 60 0.13 11.75 12.02
C THR A 60 1.35 11.32 12.84
N ALA A 61 2.44 10.91 12.18
CA ALA A 61 3.67 10.54 12.86
C ALA A 61 4.25 11.74 13.62
N SER A 62 4.34 12.92 13.01
CA SER A 62 4.82 14.15 13.64
C SER A 62 3.92 14.59 14.81
N PHE A 63 2.61 14.43 14.69
CA PHE A 63 1.66 14.75 15.76
C PHE A 63 1.89 13.88 17.00
N HIS A 64 2.08 12.56 16.83
CA HIS A 64 2.26 11.63 17.94
C HIS A 64 3.70 11.53 18.45
N GLY A 65 4.69 11.56 17.55
CA GLY A 65 6.11 11.32 17.85
C GLY A 65 6.95 12.57 18.06
N GLY A 66 6.39 13.77 17.81
CA GLY A 66 7.08 15.04 17.99
C GLY A 66 8.29 15.24 17.05
N PRO A 67 9.24 16.13 17.38
CA PRO A 67 10.34 16.49 16.48
C PRO A 67 11.33 15.34 16.22
N ALA A 68 11.34 14.30 17.05
CA ALA A 68 12.21 13.13 16.89
C ALA A 68 11.84 12.24 15.69
N VAL A 69 10.67 12.45 15.08
CA VAL A 69 10.17 11.67 13.93
C VAL A 69 11.13 11.71 12.73
N ILE A 70 11.92 12.78 12.58
CA ILE A 70 12.96 12.85 11.54
C ILE A 70 14.03 11.75 11.68
N LEU A 71 14.38 11.38 12.93
CA LEU A 71 15.34 10.31 13.20
C LEU A 71 14.75 8.95 12.83
N LEU A 72 13.45 8.77 13.09
CA LEU A 72 12.72 7.55 12.70
C LEU A 72 12.69 7.40 11.18
N PHE A 73 12.35 8.45 10.44
CA PHE A 73 12.39 8.44 8.98
C PHE A 73 13.80 8.16 8.45
N GLY A 74 14.85 8.72 9.07
CA GLY A 74 16.23 8.43 8.70
C GLY A 74 16.59 6.96 8.86
N LEU A 75 16.22 6.34 9.98
CA LEU A 75 16.46 4.91 10.21
C LEU A 75 15.65 4.02 9.25
N THR A 76 14.38 4.36 9.03
CA THR A 76 13.52 3.65 8.07
C THR A 76 14.10 3.73 6.65
N ALA A 77 14.60 4.89 6.22
CA ALA A 77 15.21 5.05 4.90
C ALA A 77 16.45 4.16 4.73
N ILE A 78 17.29 4.02 5.77
CA ILE A 78 18.44 3.11 5.75
C ILE A 78 17.98 1.65 5.63
N ALA A 79 16.98 1.24 6.42
CA ALA A 79 16.43 -0.11 6.36
C ALA A 79 15.83 -0.44 4.98
N CYS A 80 15.04 0.48 4.42
CA CYS A 80 14.51 0.36 3.06
C CYS A 80 15.62 0.33 2.00
N GLY A 81 16.72 1.07 2.20
CA GLY A 81 17.88 1.05 1.31
C GLY A 81 18.55 -0.32 1.24
N PHE A 82 18.74 -0.99 2.39
CA PHE A 82 19.27 -2.35 2.41
C PHE A 82 18.34 -3.35 1.72
N ALA A 83 17.03 -3.25 1.96
CA ALA A 83 16.04 -4.07 1.26
C ALA A 83 16.11 -3.83 -0.26
N ALA A 84 16.17 -2.57 -0.70
CA ALA A 84 16.24 -2.22 -2.12
C ALA A 84 17.48 -2.81 -2.81
N PHE A 85 18.64 -2.86 -2.14
CA PHE A 85 19.83 -3.51 -2.69
C PHE A 85 19.66 -5.03 -2.87
N CYS A 86 19.04 -5.72 -1.91
CA CYS A 86 18.71 -7.14 -2.07
C CYS A 86 17.76 -7.35 -3.26
N TYR A 87 16.74 -6.51 -3.41
CA TYR A 87 15.81 -6.58 -4.55
C TYR A 87 16.50 -6.27 -5.89
N ALA A 88 17.46 -5.36 -5.93
CA ALA A 88 18.25 -5.08 -7.12
C ALA A 88 19.11 -6.28 -7.55
N GLU A 89 19.71 -6.99 -6.58
CA GLU A 89 20.45 -8.22 -6.84
C GLU A 89 19.54 -9.31 -7.44
N PHE A 90 18.36 -9.52 -6.85
CA PHE A 90 17.38 -10.48 -7.39
C PHE A 90 16.88 -10.10 -8.78
N ALA A 91 16.56 -8.82 -9.02
CA ALA A 91 16.09 -8.34 -10.31
C ALA A 91 17.15 -8.49 -11.43
N SER A 92 18.44 -8.32 -11.09
CA SER A 92 19.53 -8.53 -12.04
C SER A 92 19.81 -10.01 -12.33
N THR A 93 19.58 -10.89 -11.35
CA THR A 93 19.83 -12.34 -11.45
C THR A 93 18.68 -13.09 -12.14
N VAL A 94 17.44 -12.65 -11.89
CA VAL A 94 16.21 -13.28 -12.37
C VAL A 94 15.40 -12.24 -13.16
N PRO A 95 15.82 -11.90 -14.41
CA PRO A 95 15.23 -10.83 -15.22
C PRO A 95 13.93 -11.26 -15.90
N VAL A 96 12.95 -11.67 -15.09
CA VAL A 96 11.59 -11.99 -15.52
C VAL A 96 10.61 -11.03 -14.87
N SER A 97 9.47 -10.83 -15.52
CA SER A 97 8.36 -10.06 -14.95
C SER A 97 7.81 -10.81 -13.73
N GLY A 98 8.29 -10.45 -12.56
CA GLY A 98 7.94 -11.07 -11.29
C GLY A 98 8.26 -10.15 -10.11
N SER A 99 7.60 -10.39 -8.99
CA SER A 99 7.81 -9.68 -7.72
C SER A 99 8.36 -10.65 -6.66
N ALA A 100 8.26 -10.31 -5.37
CA ALA A 100 8.81 -11.09 -4.26
C ALA A 100 8.36 -12.57 -4.26
N TYR A 101 7.16 -12.88 -4.78
CA TYR A 101 6.69 -14.25 -5.00
C TYR A 101 7.67 -15.06 -5.86
N THR A 102 8.03 -14.56 -7.04
CA THR A 102 8.91 -15.25 -7.99
C THR A 102 10.32 -15.41 -7.41
N TYR A 103 10.83 -14.39 -6.73
CA TYR A 103 12.15 -14.44 -6.09
C TYR A 103 12.18 -15.48 -4.95
N SER A 104 11.10 -15.55 -4.16
CA SER A 104 10.97 -16.51 -3.07
C SER A 104 10.79 -17.94 -3.58
N TYR A 105 10.12 -18.12 -4.71
CA TYR A 105 9.98 -19.42 -5.37
C TYR A 105 11.34 -19.97 -5.83
N VAL A 106 12.22 -19.09 -6.31
CA VAL A 106 13.60 -19.44 -6.68
C VAL A 106 14.46 -19.72 -5.45
N ALA A 107 14.41 -18.87 -4.43
CA ALA A 107 15.31 -18.95 -3.29
C ALA A 107 14.91 -20.04 -2.27
N PHE A 108 13.63 -20.10 -1.90
CA PHE A 108 13.12 -20.88 -0.78
C PHE A 108 12.18 -22.02 -1.18
N GLY A 109 11.54 -21.91 -2.34
CA GLY A 109 10.65 -22.94 -2.88
C GLY A 109 9.16 -22.66 -2.66
N GLU A 110 8.33 -23.59 -3.10
CA GLU A 110 6.90 -23.42 -3.30
C GLU A 110 6.12 -23.00 -2.04
N LEU A 111 6.38 -23.58 -0.87
CA LEU A 111 5.65 -23.24 0.37
C LEU A 111 5.85 -21.78 0.81
N PHE A 112 7.11 -21.31 0.82
CA PHE A 112 7.42 -19.93 1.21
C PHE A 112 6.92 -18.94 0.16
N ALA A 113 7.07 -19.27 -1.12
CA ALA A 113 6.50 -18.48 -2.20
C ALA A 113 4.98 -18.37 -2.08
N TRP A 114 4.28 -19.46 -1.78
CA TRP A 114 2.83 -19.48 -1.61
C TRP A 114 2.37 -18.59 -0.46
N ILE A 115 3.04 -18.65 0.70
CA ILE A 115 2.75 -17.78 1.85
C ILE A 115 2.95 -16.30 1.44
N ILE A 116 4.08 -15.97 0.82
CA ILE A 116 4.38 -14.60 0.38
C ILE A 116 3.42 -14.14 -0.71
N GLY A 117 2.94 -15.04 -1.56
CA GLY A 117 1.92 -14.74 -2.57
C GLY A 117 0.60 -14.27 -1.95
N TRP A 118 0.14 -14.96 -0.89
CA TRP A 118 -1.05 -14.53 -0.15
C TRP A 118 -0.83 -13.23 0.62
N ASP A 119 0.33 -13.05 1.22
CA ASP A 119 0.72 -11.82 1.90
C ASP A 119 0.69 -10.62 0.94
N LEU A 120 1.34 -10.73 -0.23
CA LEU A 120 1.33 -9.69 -1.27
C LEU A 120 -0.09 -9.38 -1.76
N LEU A 121 -0.95 -10.38 -1.91
CA LEU A 121 -2.33 -10.16 -2.35
C LEU A 121 -3.09 -9.31 -1.32
N MET A 122 -2.94 -9.62 -0.03
CA MET A 122 -3.54 -8.82 1.04
C MET A 122 -2.93 -7.43 1.14
N GLU A 123 -1.60 -7.32 1.01
CA GLU A 123 -0.88 -6.05 1.03
C GLU A 123 -1.37 -5.12 -0.09
N TYR A 124 -1.46 -5.60 -1.33
CA TYR A 124 -1.98 -4.82 -2.45
C TYR A 124 -3.46 -4.46 -2.29
N ALA A 125 -4.27 -5.37 -1.74
CA ALA A 125 -5.69 -5.10 -1.50
C ALA A 125 -5.88 -3.97 -0.46
N ILE A 126 -5.22 -4.08 0.70
CA ILE A 126 -5.30 -3.09 1.77
C ILE A 126 -4.65 -1.77 1.33
N GLY A 127 -3.51 -1.84 0.63
CA GLY A 127 -2.82 -0.68 0.08
C GLY A 127 -3.70 0.12 -0.88
N ASN A 128 -4.39 -0.54 -1.82
CA ASN A 128 -5.29 0.13 -2.76
C ASN A 128 -6.49 0.78 -2.05
N ILE A 129 -7.05 0.13 -1.02
CA ILE A 129 -8.13 0.70 -0.20
C ILE A 129 -7.64 1.96 0.52
N ALA A 130 -6.47 1.90 1.17
CA ALA A 130 -5.89 3.05 1.86
C ALA A 130 -5.65 4.24 0.91
N VAL A 131 -5.09 3.98 -0.28
CA VAL A 131 -4.87 5.01 -1.30
C VAL A 131 -6.19 5.64 -1.74
N ALA A 132 -7.24 4.83 -1.97
CA ALA A 132 -8.56 5.32 -2.37
C ALA A 132 -9.21 6.20 -1.28
N ILE A 133 -9.11 5.80 0.00
CA ILE A 133 -9.63 6.59 1.13
C ILE A 133 -8.92 7.94 1.19
N SER A 134 -7.58 7.96 1.16
CA SER A 134 -6.84 9.22 1.22
C SER A 134 -7.15 10.12 0.02
N TRP A 135 -7.22 9.55 -1.20
CA TRP A 135 -7.56 10.33 -2.39
C TRP A 135 -8.97 10.94 -2.32
N SER A 136 -9.95 10.17 -1.84
CA SER A 136 -11.33 10.65 -1.62
C SER A 136 -11.36 11.84 -0.66
N GLN A 137 -10.64 11.78 0.46
CA GLN A 137 -10.54 12.88 1.41
C GLN A 137 -9.93 14.16 0.79
N TYR A 138 -8.87 14.01 0.00
CA TYR A 138 -8.28 15.14 -0.73
C TYR A 138 -9.25 15.71 -1.77
N PHE A 139 -9.97 14.86 -2.49
CA PHE A 139 -10.93 15.28 -3.50
C PHE A 139 -12.09 16.09 -2.91
N VAL A 140 -12.66 15.65 -1.78
CA VAL A 140 -13.71 16.38 -1.06
C VAL A 140 -13.21 17.76 -0.62
N ARG A 141 -12.00 17.84 -0.04
CA ARG A 141 -11.39 19.13 0.37
C ARG A 141 -11.15 20.07 -0.81
N VAL A 142 -10.77 19.53 -1.97
CA VAL A 142 -10.63 20.32 -3.20
C VAL A 142 -11.98 20.87 -3.65
N LEU A 143 -13.04 20.06 -3.62
CA LEU A 143 -14.40 20.50 -3.96
C LEU A 143 -14.94 21.57 -3.01
N GLU A 144 -14.66 21.46 -1.71
CA GLU A 144 -14.96 22.51 -0.74
C GLU A 144 -14.29 23.85 -1.10
N GLY A 145 -13.04 23.79 -1.58
CA GLY A 145 -12.33 24.96 -2.11
C GLY A 145 -13.01 25.60 -3.34
N PHE A 146 -13.82 24.84 -4.08
CA PHE A 146 -14.68 25.32 -5.17
C PHE A 146 -16.12 25.65 -4.71
N HIS A 147 -16.38 25.68 -3.41
CA HIS A 147 -17.72 25.85 -2.81
C HIS A 147 -18.73 24.77 -3.20
N ILE A 148 -18.26 23.58 -3.61
CA ILE A 148 -19.09 22.41 -3.87
C ILE A 148 -19.09 21.56 -2.60
N HIS A 149 -20.18 21.64 -1.83
CA HIS A 149 -20.32 20.90 -0.57
C HIS A 149 -20.88 19.50 -0.83
N ILE A 150 -20.06 18.47 -0.56
CA ILE A 150 -20.51 17.09 -0.59
C ILE A 150 -21.08 16.74 0.80
N PRO A 151 -22.31 16.21 0.88
CA PRO A 151 -22.88 15.78 2.14
C PRO A 151 -22.07 14.67 2.81
N GLN A 152 -21.86 14.79 4.11
CA GLN A 152 -21.00 13.90 4.90
C GLN A 152 -21.46 12.44 4.95
N TRP A 153 -22.76 12.19 4.79
CA TRP A 153 -23.31 10.83 4.71
C TRP A 153 -22.87 10.08 3.44
N LEU A 154 -22.37 10.78 2.42
CA LEU A 154 -21.87 10.18 1.18
C LEU A 154 -20.37 9.84 1.27
N THR A 155 -19.65 10.46 2.20
CA THR A 155 -18.19 10.36 2.33
C THR A 155 -17.75 9.52 3.53
N THR A 156 -18.67 9.20 4.43
CA THR A 156 -18.40 8.47 5.68
C THR A 156 -18.88 7.02 5.58
N ASP A 157 -18.01 6.08 5.95
CA ASP A 157 -18.39 4.67 6.02
C ASP A 157 -19.21 4.36 7.29
N TYR A 158 -19.94 3.24 7.25
CA TYR A 158 -20.81 2.82 8.35
C TYR A 158 -20.08 2.65 9.69
N PHE A 159 -18.88 2.08 9.68
CA PHE A 159 -18.15 1.80 10.93
C PHE A 159 -17.66 3.10 11.57
N THR A 160 -17.15 4.03 10.78
CA THR A 160 -16.77 5.36 11.26
C THR A 160 -17.97 6.11 11.83
N ALA A 161 -19.13 6.09 11.14
CA ALA A 161 -20.35 6.71 11.64
C ALA A 161 -20.86 6.07 12.94
N HIS A 162 -20.83 4.73 13.04
CA HIS A 162 -21.26 4.01 14.24
C HIS A 162 -20.36 4.31 15.45
N ASN A 163 -19.04 4.35 15.25
CA ASN A 163 -18.09 4.68 16.31
C ASN A 163 -18.23 6.15 16.74
N GLY A 164 -18.38 7.07 15.78
CA GLY A 164 -18.66 8.48 16.05
C GLY A 164 -19.92 8.68 16.89
N PHE A 165 -21.01 7.98 16.54
CA PHE A 165 -22.25 7.99 17.32
C PHE A 165 -22.02 7.53 18.77
N ASN A 166 -21.32 6.42 18.97
CA ASN A 166 -21.04 5.89 20.31
C ASN A 166 -20.19 6.86 21.15
N ASP A 167 -19.20 7.51 20.56
CA ASP A 167 -18.33 8.46 21.24
C ASP A 167 -19.06 9.76 21.60
N VAL A 168 -19.94 10.25 20.71
CA VAL A 168 -20.84 11.37 20.99
C VAL A 168 -21.77 11.03 22.15
N MET A 169 -22.38 9.84 22.14
CA MET A 169 -23.29 9.41 23.20
C MET A 169 -22.59 9.26 24.57
N LYS A 170 -21.35 8.76 24.60
CA LYS A 170 -20.54 8.71 25.84
C LYS A 170 -20.23 10.12 26.34
N THR A 171 -19.78 11.01 25.45
CA THR A 171 -19.43 12.39 25.81
C THR A 171 -20.65 13.18 26.33
N LEU A 172 -21.83 12.92 25.77
CA LEU A 172 -23.10 13.51 26.23
C LEU A 172 -23.56 12.92 27.58
N ALA A 173 -23.24 11.65 27.86
CA ALA A 173 -23.58 10.97 29.11
C ALA A 173 -22.68 11.38 30.29
N ASP A 174 -21.44 11.81 30.04
CA ASP A 174 -20.45 12.21 31.06
C ASP A 174 -20.79 13.53 31.81
N GLY A 175 -21.96 14.13 31.56
CA GLY A 175 -22.50 15.22 32.41
C GLY A 175 -21.77 16.56 32.33
N THR A 176 -20.88 16.75 31.35
CA THR A 176 -20.09 17.99 31.17
C THR A 176 -20.86 19.18 30.56
N GLY A 177 -22.17 19.04 30.30
CA GLY A 177 -23.02 20.13 29.79
C GLY A 177 -22.73 20.55 28.35
N LYS A 178 -21.95 19.77 27.58
CA LYS A 178 -21.67 20.03 26.17
C LYS A 178 -22.84 19.55 25.30
N THR A 179 -23.55 20.48 24.67
CA THR A 179 -24.59 20.21 23.66
C THR A 179 -23.95 19.84 22.32
N LEU A 180 -24.68 19.16 21.40
CA LEU A 180 -24.23 18.85 20.02
C LEU A 180 -23.56 20.04 19.29
N ALA A 181 -24.01 21.27 19.57
CA ALA A 181 -23.48 22.52 19.02
C ALA A 181 -22.12 22.98 19.61
N THR A 182 -21.66 22.36 20.71
CA THR A 182 -20.40 22.68 21.42
C THR A 182 -19.36 21.56 21.33
N LEU A 183 -19.70 20.44 20.67
CA LEU A 183 -18.76 19.37 20.35
C LEU A 183 -17.78 19.83 19.27
N ASP A 184 -16.55 19.32 19.35
CA ASP A 184 -15.48 19.60 18.38
C ASP A 184 -15.94 19.23 16.97
N GLU A 185 -15.54 20.01 15.97
CA GLU A 185 -16.05 19.89 14.59
C GLU A 185 -15.75 18.51 13.98
N ASN A 186 -14.64 17.89 14.39
CA ASN A 186 -14.28 16.50 14.04
C ASN A 186 -15.24 15.46 14.61
N VAL A 187 -15.82 15.72 15.79
CA VAL A 187 -16.76 14.82 16.48
C VAL A 187 -18.19 15.04 15.97
N ARG A 188 -18.50 16.26 15.51
CA ARG A 188 -19.80 16.58 14.89
C ARG A 188 -19.92 16.08 13.46
N SER A 189 -18.82 16.07 12.70
CA SER A 189 -18.77 15.56 11.32
C SER A 189 -18.73 14.03 11.22
N THR A 190 -18.60 13.33 12.35
CA THR A 190 -18.69 11.86 12.43
C THR A 190 -20.08 11.38 12.90
N TYR A 191 -21.01 12.31 13.16
CA TYR A 191 -22.41 12.05 13.50
C TYR A 191 -23.33 12.22 12.28
#